data_AF-A0A4Q5SW04-F1
#
_entry.id   AF-A0A4Q5SW04-F1
#
_cell.length_a   1.000
_cell.length_b   1.000
_cell.length_c   1.000
_cell.angle_alpha   90.00
_cell.angle_beta   90.00
_cell.angle_gamma   90.00
#
_symmetry.space_group_name_H-M   'P 1'
#
loop_
_entity.id
_entity.type
_entity.pdbx_description
1 polymer ?
#
loop_
_entity_poly.entity_id
_entity_poly.type
_entity_poly.pdbx_seq_one_letter_code
_entity_poly.pdbx_strand_id
1 'polypeptide(L)'
;MKEELHHIDLDSLVRMHQSASFRLQAALLNGATWQEVHEQRELVTELSIAIQRRRTRPGNPASDPTERSAGAHPGAPEGEIKP
;
A
#
# COMPACT_ATOMS: atom_id res chain seq x y z
N MET A 1 -7.64 17.64 -0.66
CA MET A 1 -7.61 16.26 -1.21
C MET A 1 -7.15 15.19 -0.23
N LYS A 2 -5.91 15.17 0.28
CA LYS A 2 -5.42 14.05 1.12
C LYS A 2 -6.30 13.73 2.34
N GLU A 3 -6.81 14.76 3.02
CA GLU A 3 -7.67 14.59 4.20
C GLU A 3 -9.10 14.12 3.87
N GLU A 4 -9.60 14.47 2.69
CA GLU A 4 -10.97 14.15 2.24
C GLU A 4 -11.10 12.66 1.87
N LEU A 5 -10.04 12.07 1.31
CA LEU A 5 -10.01 10.67 0.88
C LEU A 5 -10.15 9.67 2.04
N HIS A 6 -9.85 10.07 3.28
CA HIS A 6 -9.95 9.18 4.44
C HIS A 6 -11.40 8.84 4.84
N HIS A 7 -12.35 9.70 4.50
CA HIS A 7 -13.76 9.55 4.87
C HIS A 7 -14.58 8.79 3.82
N ILE A 8 -14.06 8.66 2.60
CA ILE A 8 -14.73 8.01 1.47
C ILE A 8 -14.66 6.49 1.59
N ASP A 9 -15.79 5.79 1.47
CA ASP A 9 -15.86 4.33 1.51
C ASP A 9 -14.99 3.64 0.43
N LEU A 10 -14.65 2.37 0.65
CA LEU A 10 -13.73 1.64 -0.23
C LEU A 10 -14.28 1.53 -1.67
N ASP A 11 -15.57 1.27 -1.84
CA ASP A 11 -16.17 1.12 -3.16
C ASP A 11 -16.18 2.44 -3.93
N SER A 12 -16.45 3.54 -3.25
CA SER A 12 -16.35 4.89 -3.81
C SER A 12 -14.91 5.22 -4.20
N LEU A 13 -13.91 4.90 -3.37
CA LEU A 13 -12.50 5.07 -3.72
C LEU A 13 -12.13 4.27 -4.99
N VAL A 14 -12.61 3.03 -5.11
CA VAL A 14 -12.39 2.19 -6.29
C VAL A 14 -13.04 2.78 -7.54
N ARG A 15 -14.29 3.27 -7.45
CA ARG A 15 -14.98 3.94 -8.57
C ARG A 15 -14.26 5.22 -9.01
N MET A 16 -13.79 6.01 -8.05
CA MET A 16 -13.00 7.21 -8.33
C MET A 16 -11.69 6.85 -9.02
N HIS A 17 -11.00 5.82 -8.54
CA HIS A 17 -9.77 5.33 -9.16
C HIS A 17 -10.00 4.91 -10.60
N GLN A 18 -11.02 4.09 -10.88
CA GLN A 18 -11.37 3.68 -12.25
C GLN A 18 -11.65 4.87 -13.15
N SER A 19 -12.42 5.84 -12.65
CA SER A 19 -12.73 7.07 -13.39
C SER A 19 -11.48 7.89 -13.71
N ALA A 20 -10.57 8.03 -12.74
CA ALA A 20 -9.29 8.73 -12.92
C ALA A 20 -8.37 7.97 -13.89
N SER A 21 -8.31 6.64 -13.82
CA SER A 21 -7.55 5.80 -14.77
C SER A 21 -8.05 5.97 -16.20
N PHE A 22 -9.37 6.02 -16.40
CA PHE A 22 -9.96 6.25 -17.70
C PHE A 22 -9.60 7.63 -18.26
N ARG A 23 -9.65 8.67 -17.41
CA ARG A 23 -9.23 10.03 -17.80
C ARG A 23 -7.75 10.11 -18.15
N LEU A 24 -6.89 9.45 -17.38
CA LEU A 24 -5.46 9.35 -17.68
C LEU A 24 -5.22 8.66 -19.03
N GLN A 25 -5.91 7.54 -19.28
CA GLN A 25 -5.82 6.84 -20.57
C GLN A 25 -6.25 7.74 -21.72
N ALA A 26 -7.37 8.47 -21.57
CA ALA A 26 -7.84 9.42 -22.57
C ALA A 26 -6.82 10.55 -22.79
N ALA A 27 -6.24 11.12 -21.73
CA ALA A 27 -5.24 12.18 -21.83
C ALA A 27 -3.99 11.71 -22.60
N LEU A 28 -3.51 10.50 -22.33
CA LEU A 28 -2.37 9.90 -23.03
C LEU A 28 -2.65 9.66 -24.53
N LEU A 29 -3.87 9.23 -24.88
CA LEU A 29 -4.23 8.92 -26.27
C LEU A 29 -4.58 10.16 -27.10
N ASN A 30 -5.15 11.19 -26.48
CA ASN A 30 -5.61 12.38 -27.18
C ASN A 30 -4.55 13.48 -27.31
N GLY A 31 -3.30 13.21 -26.89
CA GLY A 31 -2.22 14.19 -26.97
C GLY A 31 -2.41 15.37 -26.01
N ALA A 32 -2.96 15.12 -24.82
CA ALA A 32 -3.05 16.14 -23.77
C ALA A 32 -1.66 16.66 -23.39
N THR A 33 -1.62 17.85 -22.78
CA THR A 33 -0.37 18.44 -22.30
C THR A 33 0.27 17.55 -21.23
N TRP A 34 1.59 17.68 -21.08
CA TRP A 34 2.32 16.97 -20.03
C TRP A 34 1.74 17.26 -18.63
N GLN A 35 1.33 18.50 -18.38
CA GLN A 35 0.76 18.90 -17.11
C GLN A 35 -0.56 18.17 -16.81
N GLU A 36 -1.48 18.10 -17.79
CA GLU A 36 -2.74 17.38 -17.62
C GLU A 36 -2.51 15.88 -17.37
N VAL A 37 -1.58 15.26 -18.10
CA VAL A 37 -1.19 13.86 -17.87
C VAL A 37 -0.62 13.67 -16.47
N HIS A 38 0.22 14.61 -16.00
CA HIS A 38 0.83 14.57 -14.69
C HIS A 38 -0.23 14.65 -13.58
N GLU A 39 -1.15 15.61 -13.67
CA GLU A 39 -2.24 15.78 -12.70
C GLU A 39 -3.12 14.53 -12.62
N GLN A 40 -3.50 13.93 -13.76
CA GLN A 40 -4.27 12.69 -13.75
C GLN A 40 -3.47 11.52 -13.14
N ARG A 41 -2.17 11.44 -13.40
CA ARG A 41 -1.29 10.41 -12.82
C ARG A 41 -1.16 10.55 -11.31
N GLU A 42 -1.02 11.77 -10.80
CA GLU A 42 -0.98 12.03 -9.36
C GLU A 42 -2.28 11.56 -8.70
N LEU A 43 -3.43 11.95 -9.26
CA LEU A 43 -4.74 11.55 -8.73
C LEU A 43 -4.92 10.01 -8.69
N VAL A 44 -4.55 9.31 -9.77
CA VAL A 44 -4.60 7.83 -9.81
C VAL A 44 -3.71 7.21 -8.73
N THR A 45 -2.52 7.80 -8.52
CA THR A 45 -1.56 7.33 -7.53
C THR A 45 -2.09 7.55 -6.10
N GLU A 46 -2.64 8.72 -5.80
CA GLU A 46 -3.24 9.01 -4.49
C GLU A 46 -4.41 8.07 -4.18
N LEU A 47 -5.29 7.84 -5.15
CA LEU A 47 -6.40 6.91 -5.01
C LEU A 47 -5.94 5.47 -4.81
N SER A 48 -4.91 5.02 -5.53
CA SER A 48 -4.29 3.70 -5.33
C SER A 48 -3.75 3.53 -3.91
N ILE A 49 -3.06 4.54 -3.39
CA ILE A 49 -2.54 4.53 -2.01
C ILE A 49 -3.70 4.49 -1.01
N ALA A 50 -4.74 5.29 -1.21
CA ALA A 50 -5.91 5.31 -0.32
C ALA A 50 -6.65 3.96 -0.31
N ILE A 51 -6.86 3.36 -1.48
CA ILE A 51 -7.44 2.01 -1.62
C ILE A 51 -6.61 0.99 -0.88
N GLN A 52 -5.28 0.98 -1.10
CA GLN A 52 -4.40 0.01 -0.47
C GLN A 52 -4.43 0.15 1.05
N ARG A 53 -4.29 1.37 1.58
CA ARG A 53 -4.36 1.65 3.03
C ARG A 53 -5.66 1.18 3.66
N ARG A 54 -6.78 1.29 2.93
CA ARG A 54 -8.10 0.88 3.40
C ARG A 54 -8.31 -0.63 3.33
N ARG A 55 -7.78 -1.29 2.29
CA ARG A 55 -7.76 -2.77 2.16
C ARG A 55 -6.86 -3.44 3.20
N THR A 56 -5.74 -2.83 3.54
CA THR A 56 -4.80 -3.33 4.57
C THR A 56 -5.24 -3.01 6.01
N ARG A 57 -6.48 -2.53 6.21
CA ARG A 57 -7.01 -2.19 7.54
C ARG A 57 -7.83 -3.34 8.16
N PRO A 58 -7.24 -4.52 8.34
CA PRO A 58 -7.46 -5.32 9.55
C PRO A 58 -6.11 -5.81 10.11
N GLY A 59 -5.67 -5.23 11.24
CA GLY A 59 -4.45 -5.62 11.95
C GLY A 59 -3.18 -5.29 11.16
N ASN A 60 -2.34 -4.41 11.70
CA ASN A 60 -1.00 -4.26 11.18
C ASN A 60 -0.28 -5.62 11.25
N PRO A 61 0.15 -6.26 10.14
CA PRO A 61 0.91 -7.51 10.21
C PRO A 61 2.30 -7.29 10.84
N ALA A 62 2.75 -6.03 10.96
CA ALA A 62 3.93 -5.67 11.75
C ALA A 62 3.64 -5.46 13.25
N SER A 63 2.39 -5.63 13.70
CA SER A 63 1.99 -5.59 15.12
C SER A 63 1.73 -6.96 15.72
N ASP A 64 2.07 -8.05 15.04
CA ASP A 64 2.03 -9.40 15.62
C ASP A 64 3.39 -9.71 16.27
N PRO A 65 3.54 -9.68 17.61
CA PRO A 65 4.77 -10.09 18.28
C PRO A 65 4.78 -11.61 18.53
N THR A 66 3.83 -12.38 18.00
CA THR A 66 3.53 -13.73 18.49
C THR A 66 4.35 -14.87 17.87
N GLU A 67 5.34 -14.61 17.01
CA GLU A 67 6.23 -15.68 16.50
C GLU A 67 7.73 -15.35 16.57
N ARG A 68 8.18 -14.70 17.66
CA ARG A 68 9.62 -14.71 17.99
C ARG A 68 9.95 -15.16 19.40
N SER A 69 9.04 -15.91 20.03
CA SER A 69 9.24 -16.51 21.35
C SER A 69 8.62 -17.91 21.47
N ALA A 70 8.92 -18.80 20.53
CA ALA A 70 8.74 -20.24 20.73
C ALA A 70 9.78 -20.99 19.89
N GLY A 71 10.90 -21.36 20.52
CA GLY A 71 11.94 -22.14 19.86
C GLY A 71 13.35 -21.92 20.40
N ALA A 72 13.51 -21.81 21.72
CA ALA A 72 14.77 -22.19 22.33
C ALA A 72 14.96 -23.69 22.08
N HIS A 73 15.79 -24.02 21.08
CA HIS A 73 16.74 -25.14 21.03
C HIS A 73 17.17 -25.35 19.57
N PRO A 74 18.47 -25.18 19.28
CA PRO A 74 19.18 -26.22 18.58
C PRO A 74 20.25 -26.78 19.52
N GLY A 75 20.34 -28.10 19.53
CA GLY A 75 21.31 -28.86 20.31
C GLY A 75 22.76 -28.45 20.06
N ALA A 76 23.58 -28.84 21.03
CA ALA A 76 25.01 -28.61 21.17
C ALA A 76 25.85 -28.90 19.89
N PRO A 77 27.10 -28.40 19.88
CA PRO A 77 28.15 -29.36 20.23
C PRO A 77 29.04 -28.89 21.37
N GLU A 78 29.45 -29.89 22.15
CA GLU A 78 30.42 -29.85 23.24
C GLU A 78 31.72 -29.13 22.83
N GLY A 79 32.27 -28.38 23.78
CA GLY A 79 33.54 -27.68 23.62
C GLY A 79 33.92 -26.90 24.87
N GLU A 80 33.84 -27.54 26.03
CA GLU A 80 34.42 -27.01 27.26
C GLU A 80 35.95 -27.11 27.14
N ILE A 81 36.59 -25.98 26.81
CA ILE A 81 38.04 -25.80 26.99
C ILE A 81 38.20 -25.18 28.37
N LYS A 82 38.65 -25.97 29.34
CA LYS A 82 39.04 -25.53 30.68
C LYS A 82 40.57 -25.29 30.69
N PRO A 83 41.11 -24.30 31.44
CA PRO A 83 42.49 -23.80 31.26
C PRO A 83 43.59 -24.77 31.68
#